data_AF-A0A3A0W4E8-F1
#
_entry.id   AF-A0A3A0W4E8-F1
#
_cell.length_a   1.000
_cell.length_b   1.000
_cell.length_c   1.000
_cell.angle_alpha   90.00
_cell.angle_beta   90.00
_cell.angle_gamma   90.00
#
_symmetry.space_group_name_H-M   'P 1'
#
loop_
_entity.id
_entity.type
_entity.pdbx_description
1 polymer ?
#
loop_
_entity_poly.entity_id
_entity_poly.type
_entity_poly.pdbx_seq_one_letter_code
_entity_poly.pdbx_strand_id
1 'polypeptide(L)' 'MYRLQVAQELLLNTNYTITEISELSGFGTISYFIERFRLNYQLSSLKFRKQFQKR' A
#
# COMPACT_ATOMS: atom_id res chain seq x y z
N MET A 1 5.19 11.12 5.55
CA MET A 1 5.34 10.46 4.24
C MET A 1 3.99 10.43 3.54
N TYR A 2 3.66 11.46 2.75
CA TYR A 2 2.34 11.62 2.13
C TYR A 2 1.94 10.40 1.27
N ARG A 3 2.87 9.87 0.45
CA ARG A 3 2.61 8.73 -0.45
C ARG A 3 2.23 7.43 0.27
N LEU A 4 2.83 7.14 1.43
CA LEU A 4 2.50 5.94 2.20
C LEU A 4 1.16 6.03 2.91
N GLN A 5 0.74 7.23 3.30
CA GLN A 5 -0.58 7.45 3.90
C GLN A 5 -1.67 7.26 2.84
N VAL A 6 -1.49 7.82 1.64
CA VAL A 6 -2.39 7.59 0.50
C VAL A 6 -2.46 6.09 0.16
N ALA A 7 -1.32 5.42 0.06
CA ALA A 7 -1.32 3.97 -0.20
C ALA A 7 -2.04 3.18 0.90
N GLN A 8 -1.88 3.55 2.17
CA GLN A 8 -2.60 2.94 3.28
C GLN A 8 -4.10 3.14 3.16
N GLU A 9 -4.56 4.36 2.87
CA GLU A 9 -5.99 4.64 2.67
C GLU A 9 -6.58 3.84 1.52
N LEU A 10 -5.85 3.73 0.40
CA LEU A 10 -6.28 2.92 -0.74
C LEU A 10 -6.35 1.43 -0.37
N LEU A 11 -5.38 0.91 0.38
CA LEU A 11 -5.38 -0.49 0.84
C LEU A 11 -6.57 -0.83 1.74
N LEU A 12 -7.06 0.14 2.53
CA LEU A 12 -8.15 -0.06 3.49
C LEU A 12 -9.53 0.19 2.89
N ASN A 13 -9.65 1.21 2.03
CA ASN A 13 -10.94 1.71 1.58
C ASN A 13 -11.31 1.28 0.16
N THR A 14 -10.40 0.63 -0.57
CA THR A 14 -10.62 0.24 -1.96
C THR A 14 -10.25 -1.23 -2.20
N ASN A 15 -10.64 -1.74 -3.37
CA ASN A 15 -10.25 -3.08 -3.79
C ASN A 15 -9.11 -3.11 -4.80
N TYR A 16 -8.47 -1.97 -5.06
CA TYR A 16 -7.37 -1.84 -6.03
C TYR A 16 -6.24 -2.84 -5.75
N THR A 17 -5.66 -3.33 -6.83
CA THR A 17 -4.48 -4.17 -6.82
C THR A 17 -3.27 -3.39 -6.30
N ILE A 18 -2.24 -4.11 -5.86
CA ILE A 18 -1.00 -3.48 -5.39
C ILE A 18 -0.33 -2.64 -6.49
N THR A 19 -0.49 -3.04 -7.75
CA THR A 19 -0.03 -2.28 -8.93
C THR A 19 -0.72 -0.92 -9.01
N GLU A 20 -2.05 -0.91 -9.03
CA GLU A 20 -2.85 0.33 -9.10
C GLU A 20 -2.56 1.23 -7.89
N ILE A 21 -2.46 0.66 -6.69
CA ILE A 21 -2.14 1.43 -5.48
C ILE A 21 -0.75 2.07 -5.59
N SER A 22 0.25 1.36 -6.12
CA SER A 22 1.61 1.89 -6.35
C SER A 22 1.61 3.06 -7.34
N GLU A 23 0.80 2.97 -8.39
CA GLU A 23 0.65 4.02 -9.39
C GLU A 23 -0.07 5.25 -8.81
N LEU A 24 -1.24 5.03 -8.19
CA LEU A 24 -2.09 6.08 -7.62
C LEU A 24 -1.43 6.82 -6.45
N SER A 25 -0.63 6.13 -5.64
CA SER A 25 0.12 6.76 -4.55
C SER A 25 1.45 7.41 -4.98
N GLY A 26 1.83 7.29 -6.26
CA GLY A 26 2.99 7.96 -6.85
C GLY A 26 4.34 7.30 -6.56
N PHE A 27 4.38 5.97 -6.36
CA PHE A 27 5.63 5.20 -6.28
C PHE A 27 6.12 4.76 -7.66
N GLY A 28 5.21 4.64 -8.64
CA GLY A 28 5.52 4.29 -10.04
C GLY A 28 5.93 2.84 -10.26
N THR A 29 6.66 2.22 -9.33
CA THR A 29 7.05 0.81 -9.39
C THR A 29 6.66 0.06 -8.12
N ILE A 30 6.15 -1.16 -8.32
CA ILE A 30 5.69 -2.04 -7.24
C ILE A 30 6.84 -2.40 -6.29
N SER A 31 8.03 -2.72 -6.83
CA SER A 31 9.17 -3.12 -6.01
C SER A 31 9.58 -2.03 -5.01
N TYR A 32 9.70 -0.78 -5.49
CA TYR A 32 10.02 0.36 -4.65
C TYR A 32 8.92 0.64 -3.62
N PHE A 33 7.65 0.51 -4.02
CA PHE A 33 6.52 0.62 -3.11
C PHE A 33 6.58 -0.43 -2.00
N ILE A 34 6.74 -1.71 -2.33
CA ILE A 34 6.74 -2.82 -1.36
C ILE A 34 7.90 -2.66 -0.37
N GLU A 35 9.09 -2.31 -0.85
CA GLU A 35 10.25 -2.10 0.00
C GLU A 35 10.00 -0.95 0.98
N ARG A 36 9.56 0.21 0.49
CA ARG A 36 9.27 1.38 1.35
C ARG A 36 8.13 1.12 2.33
N PHE A 37 7.08 0.42 1.90
CA PHE A 37 5.96 0.05 2.75
C PHE A 37 6.42 -0.90 3.87
N ARG A 38 7.22 -1.92 3.53
CA ARG A 38 7.78 -2.85 4.51
C ARG A 38 8.72 -2.17 5.49
N LEU A 39 9.56 -1.24 5.04
CA LEU A 39 10.46 -0.51 5.93
C LEU A 39 9.70 0.37 6.93
N ASN A 40 8.54 0.92 6.56
CA ASN A 40 7.76 1.80 7.42
C ASN A 40 6.79 1.06 8.34
N TYR A 41 6.08 0.06 7.81
CA TYR A 41 5.01 -0.65 8.53
C TYR A 41 5.46 -2.03 9.03
N GLN A 42 6.68 -2.48 8.72
CA GLN A 42 7.23 -3.79 9.08
C GLN A 42 6.39 -4.98 8.57
N LEU A 43 5.49 -4.72 7.62
CA LEU A 43 4.52 -5.65 7.06
C LEU A 43 4.49 -5.49 5.54
N SER A 44 4.12 -6.54 4.81
CA SER A 44 3.83 -6.39 3.38
C SER A 44 2.48 -5.71 3.19
N SER A 45 2.34 -4.93 2.12
CA SER A 45 1.08 -4.24 1.74
C SER A 45 -0.12 -5.21 1.67
N LEU A 46 0.09 -6.43 1.17
CA LEU A 46 -0.95 -7.47 1.13
C LEU A 46 -1.36 -7.98 2.52
N LYS A 47 -0.39 -8.20 3.43
CA LYS A 47 -0.69 -8.61 4.81
C LYS A 47 -1.42 -7.49 5.54
N PHE A 48 -0.97 -6.25 5.35
CA PHE A 48 -1.62 -5.06 5.90
C PHE A 48 -3.08 -4.97 5.45
N ARG A 49 -3.34 -5.06 4.14
CA ARG A 49 -4.71 -5.09 3.59
C ARG A 49 -5.54 -6.20 4.22
N LYS A 50 -5.05 -7.45 4.24
CA LYS A 50 -5.79 -8.57 4.82
C LYS A 50 -6.10 -8.40 6.32
N GLN A 51 -5.22 -7.77 7.07
CA GLN A 51 -5.34 -7.60 8.52
C GLN A 51 -6.27 -6.44 8.90
N PHE A 52 -6.23 -5.34 8.14
CA PHE A 52 -6.88 -4.09 8.52
C PHE A 52 -8.07 -3.71 7.65
N GLN A 53 -8.18 -4.26 6.43
CA GLN A 53 -9.37 -4.08 5.59
C GLN A 53 -10.52 -4.87 6.21
N LYS A 54 -11.39 -4.17 6.92
CA LYS A 54 -12.67 -4.73 7.35
C LYS A 54 -13.57 -4.87 6.12
N ARG A 55 -14.15 -6.06 5.95
CA ARG A 55 -15.16 -6.33 4.92
C ARG A 55 -16.42 -5.52 5.15
#